data_AF-A2FZ79-F1
#
_entry.id   AF-A2FZ79-F1
#
_cell.length_a   1.000
_cell.length_b   1.000
_cell.length_c   1.000
_cell.angle_alpha   90.00
_cell.angle_beta   90.00
_cell.angle_gamma   90.00
#
_symmetry.space_group_name_H-M   'P 1'
#
loop_
_entity.id
_entity.type
_entity.pdbx_description
1 polymer ?
#
loop_
_entity_poly.entity_id
_entity_poly.type
_entity_poly.pdbx_seq_one_letter_code
_entity_poly.pdbx_strand_id
1 'polypeptide(L)'
;MHQVNSYGIQIPDDGNVPYMDPNDIITLINALQNMTVYQAQLVIPSLSKYSIDCLTKNFKNALKNPPLPTPNSHKKAFQFTPEEDFWLITFLRYKGEQTYTKERFLTDTMEFVGHNHTFEEISQRLIYLNELTAKEKDTDIDQIAKNVLDEEMFYLSTEQTEEMRKNDIESRDLMQLRCNYAPDCKLNPHSEINMIISQSHVDLPILTTFDTLSAMKANDLAVLRSINVAFPIRREAIVLGRNQAYDQVDIDLSTSGPSSCPHISRKQAILSFLEDCCFYIENIGNRAFRVNGVPIYPDQMCRIPAYAILDFSGVLFLFVPNTKLIDELSRFLGDK
;
A
#
# COMPACT_ATOMS: atom_id res chain seq x y z
N MET A 1 4.76 42.02 -4.52
CA MET A 1 4.44 42.25 -3.09
C MET A 1 3.94 40.92 -2.56
N HIS A 2 4.82 40.07 -2.02
CA HIS A 2 4.48 38.67 -1.70
C HIS A 2 3.48 38.62 -0.54
N GLN A 3 2.30 38.04 -0.78
CA GLN A 3 1.34 37.78 0.28
C GLN A 3 1.85 36.61 1.12
N VAL A 4 2.20 36.89 2.36
CA VAL A 4 2.50 35.90 3.39
C VAL A 4 1.20 35.67 4.16
N ASN A 5 0.70 34.43 4.22
CA ASN A 5 -0.47 34.11 5.03
C ASN A 5 -0.10 34.00 6.53
N SER A 6 -1.10 33.82 7.40
CA SER A 6 -0.95 33.67 8.86
C SER A 6 -0.06 32.51 9.32
N TYR A 7 0.41 31.67 8.39
CA TYR A 7 1.26 30.50 8.63
C TYR A 7 2.67 30.66 8.05
N GLY A 8 3.05 31.85 7.59
CA GLY A 8 4.42 32.13 7.12
C GLY A 8 4.75 31.52 5.76
N ILE A 9 3.76 31.01 5.02
CA ILE A 9 3.98 30.40 3.70
C ILE A 9 4.22 31.53 2.68
N GLN A 10 5.44 31.59 2.14
CA GLN A 10 5.73 32.41 0.96
C GLN A 10 5.19 31.68 -0.27
N ILE A 11 4.10 32.20 -0.85
CA ILE A 11 3.53 31.69 -2.09
C ILE A 11 4.39 32.23 -3.25
N PRO A 12 5.03 31.37 -4.07
CA PRO A 12 5.79 31.83 -5.23
C PRO A 12 4.86 32.52 -6.23
N ASP A 13 5.23 33.72 -6.67
CA ASP A 13 4.55 34.50 -7.72
C ASP A 13 4.99 34.03 -9.13
N ASP A 14 5.23 32.73 -9.28
CA ASP A 14 5.48 32.10 -10.58
C ASP A 14 4.12 31.76 -11.16
N GLY A 15 3.58 32.67 -11.97
CA GLY A 15 2.21 32.71 -12.50
C GLY A 15 1.76 31.54 -13.40
N ASN A 16 2.10 30.30 -13.04
CA ASN A 16 1.76 29.08 -13.78
C ASN A 16 1.52 27.83 -12.90
N VAL A 17 1.49 27.98 -11.57
CA VAL A 17 1.11 26.88 -10.65
C VAL A 17 -0.38 27.02 -10.33
N PRO A 18 -1.23 26.01 -10.58
CA PRO A 18 -2.65 26.11 -10.26
C PRO A 18 -2.82 26.27 -8.75
N TYR A 19 -3.59 27.29 -8.35
CA TYR A 19 -3.80 27.67 -6.96
C TYR A 19 -4.45 26.53 -6.17
N MET A 20 -3.70 25.92 -5.26
CA MET A 20 -4.17 24.88 -4.35
C MET A 20 -4.39 25.50 -2.97
N ASP A 21 -5.46 25.10 -2.28
CA ASP A 21 -5.73 25.62 -0.93
C ASP A 21 -4.57 25.22 0.01
N PRO A 22 -4.05 26.13 0.86
CA PRO A 22 -2.96 25.80 1.78
C PRO A 22 -3.24 24.58 2.67
N ASN A 23 -4.49 24.34 3.08
CA ASN A 23 -4.86 23.16 3.85
C ASN A 23 -4.81 21.91 2.98
N ASP A 24 -5.25 22.00 1.73
CA ASP A 24 -5.16 20.89 0.78
C ASP A 24 -3.70 20.57 0.45
N ILE A 25 -2.78 21.55 0.44
CA ILE A 25 -1.35 21.31 0.30
C ILE A 25 -0.82 20.50 1.50
N ILE A 26 -1.22 20.85 2.73
CA ILE A 26 -0.83 20.10 3.93
C ILE A 26 -1.41 18.68 3.88
N THR A 27 -2.68 18.54 3.50
CA THR A 27 -3.33 17.25 3.33
C THR A 27 -2.63 16.43 2.25
N LEU A 28 -2.25 17.03 1.13
CA LEU A 28 -1.49 16.38 0.07
C LEU A 28 -0.14 15.89 0.59
N ILE A 29 0.60 16.71 1.34
CA ILE A 29 1.91 16.32 1.89
C ILE A 29 1.76 15.15 2.87
N ASN A 30 0.77 15.20 3.77
CA ASN A 30 0.51 14.14 4.73
C ASN A 30 0.04 12.85 4.06
N ALA A 31 -0.79 12.97 3.02
CA ALA A 31 -1.24 11.84 2.21
C ALA A 31 -0.05 11.17 1.54
N LEU A 32 0.79 11.99 0.90
CA LEU A 32 1.94 11.53 0.16
C LEU A 32 2.98 10.87 1.04
N GLN A 33 2.98 11.04 2.38
CA GLN A 33 3.81 10.22 3.26
C GLN A 33 3.50 8.72 3.15
N ASN A 34 2.27 8.36 2.78
CA ASN A 34 1.77 7.00 2.86
C ASN A 34 1.18 6.48 1.54
N MET A 35 1.05 7.27 0.47
CA MET A 35 0.44 6.84 -0.79
C MET A 35 0.92 7.68 -1.97
N THR A 36 0.75 7.20 -3.20
CA THR A 36 1.12 7.95 -4.42
C THR A 36 0.20 9.17 -4.66
N VAL A 37 0.61 10.11 -5.51
CA VAL A 37 -0.24 11.27 -5.90
C VAL A 37 -1.58 10.82 -6.48
N TYR A 38 -1.55 9.75 -7.28
CA TYR A 38 -2.75 9.16 -7.86
C TYR A 38 -3.67 8.58 -6.77
N GLN A 39 -3.12 7.81 -5.84
CA GLN A 39 -3.87 7.27 -4.71
C GLN A 39 -4.42 8.37 -3.81
N ALA A 40 -3.63 9.41 -3.51
CA ALA A 40 -4.06 10.57 -2.74
C ALA A 40 -5.25 11.29 -3.41
N GLN A 41 -5.21 11.47 -4.73
CA GLN A 41 -6.31 12.05 -5.50
C GLN A 41 -7.58 11.19 -5.43
N LEU A 42 -7.45 9.87 -5.47
CA LEU A 42 -8.58 8.93 -5.44
C LEU A 42 -9.21 8.79 -4.06
N VAL A 43 -8.38 8.74 -3.02
CA VAL A 43 -8.77 8.40 -1.65
C VAL A 43 -9.21 9.64 -0.88
N ILE A 44 -8.62 10.81 -1.14
CA ILE A 44 -8.86 12.01 -0.33
C ILE A 44 -9.83 12.95 -1.05
N PRO A 45 -11.05 13.14 -0.51
CA PRO A 45 -12.08 13.93 -1.19
C PRO A 45 -11.63 15.36 -1.52
N SER A 46 -10.87 16.00 -0.62
CA SER A 46 -10.42 17.37 -0.83
C SER A 46 -9.39 17.50 -1.97
N LEU A 47 -8.66 16.42 -2.27
CA LEU A 47 -7.65 16.36 -3.34
C LEU A 47 -8.25 15.95 -4.70
N SER A 48 -9.39 15.25 -4.69
CA SER A 48 -10.05 14.73 -5.90
C SER A 48 -10.45 15.81 -6.92
N LYS A 49 -10.57 17.08 -6.48
CA LYS A 49 -10.91 18.24 -7.33
C LYS A 49 -9.72 18.80 -8.13
N TYR A 50 -8.50 18.37 -7.84
CA TYR A 50 -7.29 18.81 -8.53
C TYR A 50 -6.83 17.76 -9.55
N SER A 51 -6.26 18.18 -10.68
CA SER A 51 -5.63 17.25 -11.62
C SER A 51 -4.34 16.67 -11.04
N ILE A 52 -3.92 15.50 -11.53
CA ILE A 52 -2.65 14.86 -11.13
C ILE A 52 -1.47 15.81 -11.39
N ASP A 53 -1.46 16.52 -12.51
CA ASP A 53 -0.43 17.52 -12.81
C ASP A 53 -0.40 18.68 -11.80
N CYS A 54 -1.58 19.12 -11.36
CA CYS A 54 -1.72 20.17 -10.34
C CYS A 54 -1.15 19.70 -9.00
N LEU A 55 -1.55 18.51 -8.56
CA LEU A 55 -1.08 17.90 -7.31
C LEU A 55 0.44 17.68 -7.35
N THR A 56 0.95 17.13 -8.46
CA THR A 56 2.38 16.87 -8.65
C THR A 56 3.20 18.17 -8.63
N LYS A 57 2.72 19.24 -9.30
CA LYS A 57 3.39 20.55 -9.26
C LYS A 57 3.40 21.17 -7.86
N ASN A 58 2.25 21.14 -7.17
CA ASN A 58 2.14 21.68 -5.82
C ASN A 58 2.98 20.90 -4.81
N PHE A 59 3.04 19.58 -4.93
CA PHE A 59 3.94 18.76 -4.12
C PHE A 59 5.42 19.05 -4.40
N LYS A 60 5.83 19.13 -5.67
CA LYS A 60 7.19 19.52 -6.05
C LYS A 60 7.59 20.88 -5.46
N ASN A 61 6.65 21.82 -5.40
CA ASN A 61 6.87 23.12 -4.75
C ASN A 61 6.96 23.01 -3.23
N ALA A 62 6.11 22.19 -2.60
CA ALA A 62 6.18 21.92 -1.17
C ALA A 62 7.49 21.24 -0.75
N LEU A 63 8.10 20.41 -1.61
CA LEU A 63 9.42 19.84 -1.33
C LEU A 63 10.54 20.91 -1.33
N LYS A 64 10.39 21.96 -2.15
CA LYS A 64 11.35 23.08 -2.19
C LYS A 64 11.20 23.99 -0.96
N ASN A 65 9.97 24.20 -0.51
CA ASN A 65 9.61 25.02 0.65
C ASN A 65 8.61 24.27 1.53
N PRO A 66 9.08 23.35 2.40
CA PRO A 66 8.17 22.54 3.20
C PRO A 66 7.37 23.45 4.14
N PRO A 67 6.04 23.25 4.26
CA PRO A 67 5.26 23.95 5.27
C PRO A 67 5.83 23.60 6.66
N LEU A 68 5.78 24.58 7.57
CA LEU A 68 6.30 24.42 8.92
C LEU A 68 5.72 23.16 9.57
N PRO A 69 6.54 22.32 10.24
CA PRO A 69 6.08 21.07 10.81
C PRO A 69 4.94 21.35 11.80
N THR A 70 3.86 20.57 11.69
CA THR A 70 2.84 20.58 12.72
C THR A 70 3.47 20.10 14.04
N PRO A 71 3.15 20.73 15.18
CA PRO A 71 3.84 20.52 16.46
C PRO A 71 3.85 19.08 17.01
N ASN A 72 3.11 18.15 16.38
CA ASN A 72 2.99 16.75 16.81
C ASN A 72 3.60 15.71 15.83
N SER A 73 4.32 16.13 14.79
CA SER A 73 5.01 15.18 13.90
C SER A 73 6.35 14.76 14.50
N HIS A 74 6.38 13.61 15.17
CA HIS A 74 7.64 12.97 15.53
C HIS A 74 8.35 12.53 14.24
N LYS A 75 9.39 13.27 13.81
CA LYS A 75 10.31 12.81 12.77
C LYS A 75 11.04 11.56 13.27
N LYS A 76 10.51 10.39 12.97
CA LYS A 76 11.27 9.14 13.08
C LYS A 76 12.30 9.17 11.94
N ALA A 77 13.58 9.01 12.24
CA ALA A 77 14.61 8.89 11.21
C ALA A 77 14.37 7.56 10.47
N PHE A 78 13.90 7.63 9.22
CA PHE A 78 13.73 6.45 8.39
C PHE A 78 15.07 6.11 7.75
N GLN A 79 15.49 4.85 7.86
CA GLN A 79 16.68 4.34 7.16
C GLN A 79 16.30 3.99 5.72
N PHE A 80 17.20 4.25 4.77
CA PHE A 80 17.03 3.79 3.39
C PHE A 80 17.01 2.27 3.36
N THR A 81 16.04 1.71 2.65
CA THR A 81 15.91 0.28 2.41
C THR A 81 16.84 -0.17 1.27
N PRO A 82 17.21 -1.46 1.22
CA PRO A 82 18.02 -1.99 0.10
C PRO A 82 17.35 -1.80 -1.27
N GLU A 83 16.03 -1.80 -1.35
CA GLU A 83 15.27 -1.56 -2.59
C GLU A 83 15.40 -0.09 -3.03
N GLU A 84 15.29 0.86 -2.09
CA GLU A 84 15.53 2.28 -2.38
C GLU A 84 16.97 2.53 -2.84
N ASP A 85 17.96 1.92 -2.19
CA ASP A 85 19.36 2.02 -2.60
C ASP A 85 19.59 1.43 -4.00
N PHE A 86 18.96 0.29 -4.32
CA PHE A 86 19.01 -0.29 -5.66
C PHE A 86 18.52 0.68 -6.74
N TRP A 87 17.38 1.34 -6.50
CA TRP A 87 16.85 2.32 -7.45
C TRP A 87 17.74 3.55 -7.58
N LEU A 88 18.30 4.04 -6.48
CA LEU A 88 19.25 5.16 -6.47
C LEU A 88 20.58 4.81 -7.16
N ILE A 89 21.11 3.61 -6.97
CA ILE A 89 22.33 3.12 -7.65
C ILE A 89 22.05 2.93 -9.15
N THR A 90 20.91 2.34 -9.51
CA THR A 90 20.47 2.18 -10.90
C THR A 90 20.38 3.54 -11.58
N PHE A 91 19.78 4.52 -10.90
CA PHE A 91 19.75 5.91 -11.36
C PHE A 91 21.15 6.49 -11.57
N LEU A 92 22.10 6.29 -10.64
CA LEU A 92 23.48 6.74 -10.79
C LEU A 92 24.19 6.12 -12.01
N ARG A 93 23.90 4.84 -12.34
CA ARG A 93 24.46 4.18 -13.53
C ARG A 93 23.98 4.80 -14.83
N TYR A 94 22.70 5.15 -14.93
CA TYR A 94 22.12 5.79 -16.11
C TYR A 94 22.49 7.29 -16.26
N LYS A 95 23.06 7.91 -15.21
CA LYS A 95 23.50 9.30 -15.20
C LYS A 95 24.67 9.59 -16.17
N GLY A 96 25.34 8.55 -16.67
CA GLY A 96 26.51 8.66 -17.54
C GLY A 96 26.26 9.22 -18.94
N GLU A 97 25.01 9.32 -19.41
CA GLU A 97 24.76 9.58 -20.84
C GLU A 97 24.28 10.98 -21.23
N GLN A 98 23.53 11.77 -20.44
CA GLN A 98 23.22 13.18 -20.77
C GLN A 98 22.89 14.04 -19.52
N THR A 99 23.00 15.37 -19.65
CA THR A 99 22.72 16.39 -18.61
C THR A 99 21.39 16.21 -17.88
N TYR A 100 21.42 15.70 -16.65
CA TYR A 100 20.23 15.56 -15.79
C TYR A 100 20.14 16.70 -14.77
N THR A 101 19.07 17.50 -14.87
CA THR A 101 18.73 18.53 -13.89
C THR A 101 17.95 17.94 -12.70
N LYS A 102 17.91 18.64 -11.57
CA LYS A 102 17.21 18.23 -10.33
C LYS A 102 15.74 17.86 -10.56
N GLU A 103 15.11 18.47 -11.56
CA GLU A 103 13.69 18.26 -11.90
C GLU A 103 13.40 16.87 -12.50
N ARG A 104 14.36 16.29 -13.22
CA ARG A 104 14.16 15.00 -13.90
C ARG A 104 14.30 13.83 -12.94
N PHE A 105 15.22 13.92 -11.97
CA PHE A 105 15.30 12.99 -10.84
C PHE A 105 13.96 12.90 -10.07
N LEU A 106 13.37 14.06 -9.73
CA LEU A 106 12.08 14.14 -9.03
C LEU A 106 10.89 13.59 -9.84
N THR A 107 11.06 13.29 -11.12
CA THR A 107 9.99 12.74 -11.97
C THR A 107 10.16 11.24 -12.14
N ASP A 108 11.40 10.77 -12.31
CA ASP A 108 11.66 9.39 -12.74
C ASP A 108 11.89 8.41 -11.58
N THR A 109 12.35 8.88 -10.40
CA THR A 109 12.71 7.99 -9.27
C THR A 109 11.87 8.21 -8.01
N MET A 110 11.00 9.21 -8.02
CA MET A 110 10.23 9.62 -6.84
C MET A 110 9.15 8.62 -6.42
N GLU A 111 8.78 7.72 -7.32
CA GLU A 111 7.87 6.60 -7.05
C GLU A 111 8.58 5.44 -6.33
N PHE A 112 9.91 5.37 -6.38
CA PHE A 112 10.69 4.23 -5.89
C PHE A 112 11.46 4.53 -4.61
N VAL A 113 11.68 5.81 -4.31
CA VAL A 113 12.21 6.27 -3.04
C VAL A 113 11.02 6.61 -2.16
N GLY A 114 10.89 5.92 -1.03
CA GLY A 114 9.78 6.08 -0.11
C GLY A 114 9.61 7.55 0.29
N HIS A 115 8.36 7.98 0.43
CA HIS A 115 8.00 9.38 0.67
C HIS A 115 8.36 9.89 2.07
N ASN A 116 9.10 9.09 2.85
CA ASN A 116 9.56 9.38 4.19
C ASN A 116 10.90 10.13 4.22
N HIS A 117 11.57 10.27 3.06
CA HIS A 117 12.85 10.96 2.94
C HIS A 117 12.68 12.36 2.36
N THR A 118 13.32 13.34 2.97
CA THR A 118 13.44 14.70 2.43
C THR A 118 14.37 14.72 1.22
N PHE A 119 14.22 15.72 0.36
CA PHE A 119 15.12 15.89 -0.80
C PHE A 119 16.60 15.99 -0.39
N GLU A 120 16.88 16.60 0.75
CA GLU A 120 18.23 16.72 1.29
C GLU A 120 18.78 15.35 1.71
N GLU A 121 17.98 14.54 2.41
CA GLU A 121 18.36 13.16 2.80
C GLU A 121 18.61 12.27 1.57
N ILE A 122 17.77 12.38 0.54
CA ILE A 122 17.94 11.66 -0.73
C ILE A 122 19.20 12.14 -1.46
N SER A 123 19.45 13.45 -1.48
CA SER A 123 20.65 14.03 -2.10
C SER A 123 21.92 13.57 -1.39
N GLN A 124 21.91 13.56 -0.05
CA GLN A 124 23.01 13.04 0.77
C GLN A 124 23.21 11.54 0.56
N ARG A 125 22.13 10.77 0.47
CA ARG A 125 22.21 9.33 0.17
C ARG A 125 22.80 9.08 -1.21
N LEU A 126 22.41 9.85 -2.22
CA LEU A 126 22.99 9.76 -3.57
C LEU A 126 24.48 10.08 -3.60
N ILE A 127 24.94 11.08 -2.84
CA ILE A 127 26.36 11.40 -2.72
C ILE A 127 27.10 10.20 -2.11
N TYR A 128 26.59 9.70 -0.98
CA TYR A 128 27.13 8.51 -0.32
C TYR A 128 27.19 7.30 -1.27
N LEU A 129 26.08 6.97 -1.93
CA LEU A 129 26.00 5.85 -2.87
C LEU A 129 26.93 6.06 -4.06
N ASN A 130 27.14 7.31 -4.52
CA ASN A 130 28.05 7.58 -5.62
C ASN A 130 29.52 7.36 -5.23
N GLU A 131 29.88 7.63 -3.98
CA GLU A 131 31.22 7.42 -3.40
C GLU A 131 31.54 5.95 -3.14
N LEU A 132 30.54 5.07 -3.05
CA LEU A 132 30.75 3.62 -2.93
C LEU A 132 31.55 3.06 -4.12
N THR A 133 32.40 2.09 -3.83
CA THR A 133 33.16 1.36 -4.85
C THR A 133 32.23 0.57 -5.76
N ALA A 134 32.69 0.25 -6.98
CA ALA A 134 31.90 -0.57 -7.91
C ALA A 134 31.49 -1.92 -7.29
N LYS A 135 32.40 -2.54 -6.52
CA LYS A 135 32.16 -3.81 -5.83
C LYS A 135 31.07 -3.73 -4.76
N GLU A 136 31.01 -2.64 -4.00
CA GLU A 136 29.97 -2.42 -2.99
C GLU A 136 28.60 -2.23 -3.66
N LYS A 137 28.54 -1.41 -4.72
CA LYS A 137 27.32 -1.22 -5.52
C LYS A 137 26.83 -2.52 -6.16
N ASP A 138 27.75 -3.34 -6.68
CA ASP A 138 27.43 -4.65 -7.24
C ASP A 138 26.91 -5.59 -6.15
N THR A 139 27.42 -5.51 -4.93
CA THR A 139 26.93 -6.32 -3.80
C THR A 139 25.47 -6.02 -3.46
N ASP A 140 25.08 -4.74 -3.44
CA ASP A 140 23.69 -4.34 -3.17
C ASP A 140 22.75 -4.79 -4.31
N ILE A 141 23.19 -4.67 -5.55
CA ILE A 141 22.44 -5.13 -6.73
C ILE A 141 22.31 -6.65 -6.74
N ASP A 142 23.41 -7.36 -6.47
CA ASP A 142 23.43 -8.82 -6.39
C ASP A 142 22.54 -9.32 -5.27
N GLN A 143 22.46 -8.60 -4.14
CA GLN A 143 21.56 -8.95 -3.04
C GLN A 143 20.09 -8.82 -3.46
N ILE A 144 19.72 -7.77 -4.20
CA ILE A 144 18.35 -7.61 -4.74
C ILE A 144 18.06 -8.65 -5.83
N ALA A 145 18.98 -8.84 -6.77
CA ALA A 145 18.85 -9.86 -7.82
C ALA A 145 18.70 -11.25 -7.22
N LYS A 146 19.48 -11.57 -6.19
CA LYS A 146 19.35 -12.82 -5.43
C LYS A 146 18.02 -12.91 -4.72
N ASN A 147 17.52 -11.84 -4.07
CA ASN A 147 16.21 -11.87 -3.45
C ASN A 147 15.09 -12.11 -4.48
N VAL A 148 15.16 -11.47 -5.64
CA VAL A 148 14.21 -11.67 -6.74
C VAL A 148 14.28 -13.09 -7.31
N LEU A 149 15.49 -13.61 -7.54
CA LEU A 149 15.69 -14.98 -8.00
C LEU A 149 15.30 -16.01 -6.95
N ASP A 150 15.58 -15.78 -5.68
CA ASP A 150 15.16 -16.64 -4.58
C ASP A 150 13.63 -16.64 -4.49
N GLU A 151 12.95 -15.49 -4.68
CA GLU A 151 11.49 -15.41 -4.78
C GLU A 151 10.93 -16.17 -6.00
N GLU A 152 11.58 -16.07 -7.16
CA GLU A 152 11.16 -16.71 -8.42
C GLU A 152 11.43 -18.22 -8.40
N MET A 153 12.60 -18.64 -7.94
CA MET A 153 12.95 -20.04 -7.72
C MET A 153 12.10 -20.66 -6.62
N PHE A 154 11.76 -19.90 -5.58
CA PHE A 154 10.80 -20.32 -4.57
C PHE A 154 9.43 -20.55 -5.19
N TYR A 155 8.91 -19.64 -6.02
CA TYR A 155 7.67 -19.81 -6.77
C TYR A 155 7.68 -21.08 -7.62
N LEU A 156 8.72 -21.29 -8.42
CA LEU A 156 8.88 -22.48 -9.25
C LEU A 156 9.01 -23.78 -8.42
N SER A 157 9.66 -23.72 -7.25
CA SER A 157 9.80 -24.87 -6.34
C SER A 157 8.50 -25.27 -5.64
N THR A 158 7.51 -24.36 -5.63
CA THR A 158 6.18 -24.60 -5.08
C THR A 158 5.17 -25.09 -6.11
N GLU A 159 5.55 -25.15 -7.40
CA GLU A 159 4.75 -25.83 -8.41
C GLU A 159 4.71 -27.34 -8.12
N GLN A 160 3.53 -27.93 -8.31
CA GLN A 160 3.30 -29.34 -7.98
C GLN A 160 3.98 -30.28 -9.00
N THR A 161 5.25 -30.59 -8.73
CA THR A 161 6.06 -31.47 -9.57
C THR A 161 5.50 -32.91 -9.62
N GLU A 162 5.83 -33.65 -10.68
CA GLU A 162 5.43 -35.06 -10.79
C GLU A 162 6.00 -35.93 -9.67
N GLU A 163 7.21 -35.60 -9.20
CA GLU A 163 7.87 -36.31 -8.12
C GLU A 163 7.20 -36.06 -6.77
N MET A 164 6.71 -34.83 -6.52
CA MET A 164 5.88 -34.51 -5.36
C MET A 164 4.54 -35.26 -5.39
N ARG A 165 3.87 -35.30 -6.54
CA ARG A 165 2.62 -36.09 -6.73
C ARG A 165 2.84 -37.57 -6.47
N LYS A 166 3.96 -38.12 -6.92
CA LYS A 166 4.32 -39.53 -6.70
C LYS A 166 4.55 -39.88 -5.23
N ASN A 167 4.97 -38.91 -4.42
CA ASN A 167 5.28 -39.09 -3.01
C ASN A 167 4.18 -38.55 -2.07
N ASP A 168 3.02 -38.15 -2.60
CA ASP A 168 1.90 -37.59 -1.82
C ASP A 168 2.30 -36.36 -0.97
N ILE A 169 3.26 -35.57 -1.49
CA ILE A 169 3.74 -34.35 -0.86
C ILE A 169 3.00 -33.18 -1.51
N GLU A 170 2.14 -32.51 -0.75
CA GLU A 170 1.44 -31.31 -1.22
C GLU A 170 2.34 -30.07 -1.02
N SER A 171 2.19 -29.06 -1.88
CA SER A 171 2.96 -27.80 -1.78
C SER A 171 2.75 -27.09 -0.43
N ARG A 172 1.59 -27.32 0.21
CA ARG A 172 1.27 -26.86 1.57
C ARG A 172 2.10 -27.53 2.67
N ASP A 173 2.63 -28.74 2.45
CA ASP A 173 3.39 -29.49 3.47
C ASP A 173 4.82 -28.95 3.64
N LEU A 174 5.33 -28.27 2.60
CA LEU A 174 6.61 -27.57 2.62
C LEU A 174 6.49 -26.17 3.25
N MET A 175 5.30 -25.78 3.71
CA MET A 175 5.03 -24.44 4.23
C MET A 175 5.78 -24.09 5.52
N GLN A 176 6.13 -25.10 6.30
CA GLN A 176 6.94 -24.99 7.52
C GLN A 176 8.44 -24.81 7.26
N LEU A 177 8.90 -25.04 6.03
CA LEU A 177 10.29 -24.79 5.61
C LEU A 177 10.49 -23.35 5.09
N ARG A 178 9.45 -22.50 5.13
CA ARG A 178 9.41 -21.11 4.64
C ARG A 178 10.19 -20.07 5.50
N CYS A 179 11.26 -20.54 6.14
CA CYS A 179 12.38 -19.85 6.82
C CYS A 179 12.11 -18.93 8.04
N ASN A 180 12.75 -19.27 9.18
CA ASN A 180 13.08 -18.48 10.38
C ASN A 180 12.05 -17.59 11.10
N TYR A 181 10.78 -17.61 10.73
CA TYR A 181 9.73 -17.18 11.66
C TYR A 181 9.40 -18.38 12.54
N ALA A 182 9.72 -18.32 13.83
CA ALA A 182 9.23 -19.32 14.77
C ALA A 182 7.72 -19.44 14.56
N PRO A 183 7.20 -20.60 14.13
CA PRO A 183 5.77 -20.73 13.90
C PRO A 183 5.14 -20.51 15.26
N ASP A 184 4.45 -19.38 15.44
CA ASP A 184 3.45 -19.30 16.46
C ASP A 184 2.57 -20.52 16.23
N CYS A 185 2.61 -21.39 17.24
CA CYS A 185 1.97 -22.68 17.29
C CYS A 185 0.59 -22.58 16.65
N LYS A 186 0.22 -23.57 15.84
CA LYS A 186 -1.07 -23.70 15.17
C LYS A 186 -2.21 -23.33 16.14
N LEU A 187 -2.55 -22.04 16.20
CA LEU A 187 -3.71 -21.57 16.92
C LEU A 187 -4.86 -21.93 16.00
N ASN A 188 -5.59 -22.96 16.37
CA ASN A 188 -6.88 -23.21 15.76
C ASN A 188 -7.68 -21.91 15.93
N PRO A 189 -8.38 -21.44 14.87
CA PRO A 189 -9.28 -20.31 15.01
C PRO A 189 -10.17 -20.58 16.21
N HIS A 190 -10.03 -19.77 17.27
CA HIS A 190 -10.87 -19.97 18.44
C HIS A 190 -12.30 -19.73 17.95
N SER A 191 -13.17 -20.73 18.01
CA SER A 191 -14.58 -20.61 17.58
C SER A 191 -15.28 -19.43 18.26
N GLU A 192 -14.78 -19.05 19.44
CA GLU A 192 -15.19 -17.88 20.19
C GLU A 192 -14.80 -16.54 19.54
N ILE A 193 -13.76 -16.42 18.70
CA ILE A 193 -13.40 -15.14 18.05
C ILE A 193 -14.53 -14.71 17.11
N ASN A 194 -15.01 -15.62 16.26
CA ASN A 194 -16.15 -15.32 15.40
C ASN A 194 -17.40 -15.00 16.24
N MET A 195 -17.59 -15.67 17.38
CA MET A 195 -18.69 -15.40 18.30
C MET A 195 -18.56 -14.04 19.00
N ILE A 196 -17.36 -13.65 19.45
CA ILE A 196 -17.07 -12.37 20.11
C ILE A 196 -17.19 -11.25 19.09
N ILE A 197 -16.66 -11.41 17.87
CA ILE A 197 -16.88 -10.46 16.77
C ILE A 197 -18.38 -10.32 16.54
N SER A 198 -19.09 -11.46 16.37
CA SER A 198 -20.56 -11.54 16.19
C SER A 198 -21.35 -10.83 17.30
N GLN A 199 -20.97 -11.02 18.56
CA GLN A 199 -21.57 -10.40 19.74
C GLN A 199 -21.24 -8.90 19.82
N SER A 200 -20.08 -8.49 19.31
CA SER A 200 -19.64 -7.09 19.26
C SER A 200 -20.27 -6.30 18.10
N HIS A 201 -21.05 -6.93 17.20
CA HIS A 201 -21.78 -6.23 16.12
C HIS A 201 -22.79 -5.20 16.63
N VAL A 202 -23.19 -5.25 17.91
CA VAL A 202 -24.10 -4.25 18.50
C VAL A 202 -23.41 -2.88 18.62
N ASP A 203 -22.09 -2.86 18.82
CA ASP A 203 -21.31 -1.62 19.05
C ASP A 203 -20.37 -1.26 17.89
N LEU A 204 -20.09 -2.18 16.95
CA LEU A 204 -19.22 -1.90 15.80
C LEU A 204 -19.73 -0.79 14.87
N PRO A 205 -21.04 -0.68 14.56
CA PRO A 205 -21.57 0.46 13.81
C PRO A 205 -21.23 1.78 14.50
N ILE A 206 -21.28 1.82 15.84
CA ILE A 206 -21.00 3.00 16.68
C ILE A 206 -19.49 3.32 16.72
N LEU A 207 -18.62 2.30 16.63
CA LEU A 207 -17.16 2.48 16.54
C LEU A 207 -16.69 2.85 15.11
N THR A 208 -17.49 2.52 14.09
CA THR A 208 -17.23 2.89 12.69
C THR A 208 -17.78 4.29 12.33
N THR A 209 -18.60 4.91 13.17
CA THR A 209 -19.44 6.07 12.78
C THR A 209 -18.77 7.44 12.63
N PHE A 210 -17.54 7.68 13.08
CA PHE A 210 -16.98 9.04 12.95
C PHE A 210 -16.20 9.26 11.64
N ASP A 211 -15.27 8.35 11.28
CA ASP A 211 -14.44 8.53 10.07
C ASP A 211 -14.75 7.51 8.94
N THR A 212 -15.27 6.33 9.27
CA THR A 212 -15.45 5.23 8.29
C THR A 212 -16.61 5.46 7.33
N LEU A 213 -17.72 6.01 7.83
CA LEU A 213 -18.89 6.38 7.00
C LEU A 213 -18.67 7.65 6.18
N SER A 214 -17.71 8.51 6.57
CA SER A 214 -17.38 9.71 5.80
C SER A 214 -16.60 9.37 4.53
N ALA A 215 -15.78 8.31 4.55
CA ALA A 215 -15.01 7.85 3.40
C ALA A 215 -15.86 7.07 2.37
N MET A 216 -16.90 6.35 2.81
CA MET A 216 -17.77 5.54 1.94
C MET A 216 -18.84 6.40 1.26
N LYS A 217 -18.78 6.50 -0.07
CA LYS A 217 -19.84 7.15 -0.87
C LYS A 217 -20.99 6.17 -1.11
N ALA A 218 -22.16 6.72 -1.46
CA ALA A 218 -23.38 5.94 -1.71
C ALA A 218 -23.20 4.82 -2.77
N ASN A 219 -22.36 5.06 -3.78
CA ASN A 219 -22.11 4.12 -4.89
C ASN A 219 -20.88 3.22 -4.67
N ASP A 220 -20.18 3.33 -3.54
CA ASP A 220 -19.07 2.44 -3.22
C ASP A 220 -19.65 1.09 -2.73
N LEU A 221 -19.10 -0.04 -3.20
CA LEU A 221 -19.54 -1.39 -2.83
C LEU A 221 -19.16 -1.73 -1.37
N ALA A 222 -17.97 -1.29 -0.96
CA ALA A 222 -17.44 -1.50 0.38
C ALA A 222 -16.30 -0.52 0.67
N VAL A 223 -15.80 -0.53 1.91
CA VAL A 223 -14.55 0.13 2.31
C VAL A 223 -13.67 -0.87 3.03
N LEU A 224 -12.38 -0.88 2.69
CA LEU A 224 -11.36 -1.57 3.47
C LEU A 224 -10.61 -0.55 4.34
N ARG A 225 -10.77 -0.62 5.65
CA ARG A 225 -10.26 0.39 6.60
C ARG A 225 -9.15 -0.17 7.48
N SER A 226 -8.01 0.49 7.51
CA SER A 226 -7.02 0.32 8.57
C SER A 226 -7.13 1.45 9.60
N ILE A 227 -6.21 1.50 10.57
CA ILE A 227 -6.21 2.52 11.62
C ILE A 227 -6.06 3.94 11.05
N ASN A 228 -5.23 4.12 10.02
CA ASN A 228 -4.88 5.44 9.47
C ASN A 228 -5.41 5.69 8.04
N VAL A 229 -5.91 4.66 7.35
CA VAL A 229 -6.29 4.76 5.94
C VAL A 229 -7.58 4.00 5.66
N ALA A 230 -8.34 4.45 4.66
CA ALA A 230 -9.57 3.81 4.21
C ALA A 230 -9.60 3.76 2.68
N PHE A 231 -9.84 2.58 2.12
CA PHE A 231 -9.86 2.33 0.69
C PHE A 231 -11.29 2.03 0.23
N PRO A 232 -11.97 2.97 -0.46
CA PRO A 232 -13.27 2.70 -1.04
C PRO A 232 -13.16 1.74 -2.22
N ILE A 233 -14.00 0.71 -2.21
CA ILE A 233 -14.06 -0.35 -3.21
C ILE A 233 -15.20 -0.02 -4.16
N ARG A 234 -14.87 0.30 -5.41
CA ARG A 234 -15.83 0.71 -6.46
C ARG A 234 -15.98 -0.29 -7.60
N ARG A 235 -15.00 -1.19 -7.75
CA ARG A 235 -14.97 -2.21 -8.79
C ARG A 235 -15.38 -3.55 -8.20
N GLU A 236 -15.97 -4.38 -9.05
CA GLU A 236 -16.35 -5.75 -8.71
C GLU A 236 -15.14 -6.62 -8.39
N ALA A 237 -13.97 -6.35 -8.97
CA ALA A 237 -12.73 -7.03 -8.60
C ALA A 237 -11.61 -6.00 -8.41
N ILE A 238 -10.87 -6.16 -7.33
CA ILE A 238 -9.69 -5.35 -7.02
C ILE A 238 -8.52 -6.22 -6.55
N VAL A 239 -7.31 -5.82 -6.90
CA VAL A 239 -6.07 -6.47 -6.49
C VAL A 239 -5.47 -5.74 -5.28
N LEU A 240 -5.11 -6.52 -4.26
CA LEU A 240 -4.42 -6.05 -3.05
C LEU A 240 -3.00 -6.60 -3.03
N GLY A 241 -2.05 -5.83 -2.53
CA GLY A 241 -0.66 -6.28 -2.41
C GLY A 241 0.29 -5.15 -2.08
N ARG A 242 1.58 -5.33 -2.38
CA ARG A 242 2.60 -4.30 -2.27
C ARG A 242 2.90 -3.71 -3.65
N ASN A 243 2.76 -2.40 -3.82
CA ASN A 243 3.06 -1.77 -5.11
C ASN A 243 4.52 -1.99 -5.53
N GLN A 244 4.73 -2.09 -6.85
CA GLN A 244 6.02 -1.89 -7.48
C GLN A 244 5.93 -0.85 -8.59
N ALA A 245 7.10 -0.33 -8.96
CA ALA A 245 7.33 0.65 -10.01
C ALA A 245 6.49 0.48 -11.28
N TYR A 246 6.42 -0.76 -11.77
CA TYR A 246 5.85 -1.11 -13.06
C TYR A 246 4.60 -1.98 -12.94
N ASP A 247 4.18 -2.31 -11.72
CA ASP A 247 3.04 -3.19 -11.44
C ASP A 247 2.32 -2.68 -10.19
N GLN A 248 1.34 -1.80 -10.42
CA GLN A 248 0.55 -1.21 -9.35
C GLN A 248 -0.68 -2.07 -9.06
N VAL A 249 -0.91 -2.29 -7.77
CA VAL A 249 -2.14 -2.89 -7.26
C VAL A 249 -3.19 -1.82 -6.97
N ASP A 250 -4.45 -2.24 -6.89
CA ASP A 250 -5.55 -1.32 -6.63
C ASP A 250 -5.55 -0.82 -5.19
N ILE A 251 -5.16 -1.68 -4.24
CA ILE A 251 -4.93 -1.33 -2.84
C ILE A 251 -3.52 -1.76 -2.43
N ASP A 252 -2.69 -0.79 -2.09
CA ASP A 252 -1.35 -1.01 -1.58
C ASP A 252 -1.37 -1.20 -0.06
N LEU A 253 -1.09 -2.42 0.39
CA LEU A 253 -1.09 -2.83 1.79
C LEU A 253 0.13 -2.30 2.55
N SER A 254 1.14 -1.76 1.86
CA SER A 254 2.31 -1.16 2.52
C SER A 254 2.04 0.21 3.15
N THR A 255 0.91 0.83 2.79
CA THR A 255 0.51 2.19 3.17
C THR A 255 -0.07 2.31 4.59
N SER A 256 -0.49 1.20 5.20
CA SER A 256 -1.20 1.17 6.48
C SER A 256 -0.40 0.61 7.66
N GLY A 257 0.83 0.14 7.43
CA GLY A 257 1.70 -0.47 8.43
C GLY A 257 3.10 0.17 8.47
N PRO A 258 4.02 -0.30 9.35
CA PRO A 258 5.43 0.04 9.21
C PRO A 258 5.87 -0.29 7.79
N SER A 259 6.46 0.70 7.11
CA SER A 259 6.70 0.71 5.67
C SER A 259 7.21 -0.64 5.14
N SER A 260 6.62 -1.07 4.02
CA SER A 260 7.06 -2.20 3.19
C SER A 260 7.35 -3.50 3.93
N CYS A 261 6.34 -4.10 4.59
CA CYS A 261 6.49 -5.48 5.07
C CYS A 261 6.85 -6.40 3.88
N PRO A 262 8.09 -6.94 3.81
CA PRO A 262 8.53 -7.73 2.66
C PRO A 262 7.83 -9.09 2.59
N HIS A 263 7.07 -9.44 3.63
CA HIS A 263 6.27 -10.66 3.68
C HIS A 263 4.94 -10.51 2.94
N ILE A 264 4.54 -9.30 2.56
CA ILE A 264 3.36 -9.08 1.73
C ILE A 264 3.79 -9.17 0.27
N SER A 265 3.14 -10.06 -0.47
CA SER A 265 3.40 -10.25 -1.89
C SER A 265 2.98 -9.01 -2.69
N ARG A 266 3.64 -8.79 -3.82
CA ARG A 266 3.33 -7.67 -4.72
C ARG A 266 1.88 -7.68 -5.19
N LYS A 267 1.39 -8.87 -5.53
CA LYS A 267 -0.03 -9.20 -5.66
C LYS A 267 -0.35 -10.25 -4.63
N GLN A 268 -0.99 -9.86 -3.54
CA GLN A 268 -1.24 -10.71 -2.38
C GLN A 268 -2.64 -11.32 -2.42
N ALA A 269 -3.64 -10.57 -2.87
CA ALA A 269 -5.01 -11.06 -2.90
C ALA A 269 -5.83 -10.38 -4.00
N ILE A 270 -6.91 -11.04 -4.43
CA ILE A 270 -7.98 -10.43 -5.22
C ILE A 270 -9.22 -10.42 -4.33
N LEU A 271 -9.83 -9.25 -4.17
CA LEU A 271 -11.14 -9.11 -3.54
C LEU A 271 -12.19 -8.89 -4.62
N SER A 272 -13.19 -9.77 -4.63
CA SER A 272 -14.22 -9.83 -5.66
C SER A 272 -15.62 -9.75 -5.06
N PHE A 273 -16.49 -8.98 -5.68
CA PHE A 273 -17.94 -8.94 -5.49
C PHE A 273 -18.57 -9.71 -6.65
N LEU A 274 -19.26 -10.80 -6.35
CA LEU A 274 -19.82 -11.70 -7.36
C LEU A 274 -21.34 -11.49 -7.52
N GLU A 275 -21.92 -12.17 -8.52
CA GLU A 275 -23.35 -12.07 -8.88
C GLU A 275 -24.30 -12.47 -7.74
N ASP A 276 -23.82 -13.28 -6.79
CA ASP A 276 -24.54 -13.64 -5.56
C ASP A 276 -24.58 -12.51 -4.52
N CYS A 277 -24.14 -11.31 -4.90
CA CYS A 277 -24.04 -10.12 -4.05
C CYS A 277 -23.18 -10.36 -2.79
N CYS A 278 -22.20 -11.26 -2.88
CA CYS A 278 -21.27 -11.55 -1.79
C CYS A 278 -19.84 -11.17 -2.17
N PHE A 279 -19.05 -10.87 -1.14
CA PHE A 279 -17.61 -10.64 -1.29
C PHE A 279 -16.82 -11.90 -1.03
N TYR A 280 -15.82 -12.11 -1.87
CA TYR A 280 -14.83 -13.17 -1.79
C TYR A 280 -13.45 -12.55 -1.81
N ILE A 281 -12.51 -13.20 -1.12
CA ILE A 281 -11.09 -12.89 -1.23
C ILE A 281 -10.33 -14.15 -1.57
N GLU A 282 -9.52 -14.05 -2.62
CA GLU A 282 -8.65 -15.10 -3.10
C GLU A 282 -7.21 -14.71 -2.81
N ASN A 283 -6.41 -15.66 -2.33
CA ASN A 283 -4.98 -15.47 -2.14
C ASN A 283 -4.22 -15.83 -3.40
N ILE A 284 -3.78 -14.82 -4.14
CA ILE A 284 -2.92 -14.98 -5.32
C ILE A 284 -1.44 -14.71 -5.01
N GLY A 285 -1.10 -14.50 -3.73
CA GLY A 285 0.25 -14.22 -3.27
C GLY A 285 0.97 -15.45 -2.75
N ASN A 286 2.24 -15.27 -2.43
CA ASN A 286 3.13 -16.35 -1.99
C ASN A 286 2.93 -16.75 -0.52
N ARG A 287 2.32 -15.86 0.28
CA ARG A 287 2.15 -16.03 1.73
C ARG A 287 0.68 -16.12 2.11
N ALA A 288 0.40 -16.87 3.16
CA ALA A 288 -0.94 -16.87 3.75
C ALA A 288 -1.21 -15.52 4.43
N PHE A 289 -2.43 -15.02 4.29
CA PHE A 289 -2.99 -13.98 5.14
C PHE A 289 -4.11 -14.58 5.98
N ARG A 290 -4.73 -13.81 6.89
CA ARG A 290 -5.85 -14.32 7.69
C ARG A 290 -7.12 -13.51 7.50
N VAL A 291 -8.26 -14.19 7.58
CA VAL A 291 -9.58 -13.60 7.68
C VAL A 291 -10.18 -14.03 9.02
N ASN A 292 -10.43 -13.09 9.92
CA ASN A 292 -10.86 -13.35 11.31
C ASN A 292 -9.95 -14.36 12.04
N GLY A 293 -8.64 -14.28 11.79
CA GLY A 293 -7.66 -15.20 12.36
C GLY A 293 -7.57 -16.57 11.67
N VAL A 294 -8.44 -16.88 10.71
CA VAL A 294 -8.37 -18.10 9.89
C VAL A 294 -7.36 -17.88 8.75
N PRO A 295 -6.30 -18.69 8.63
CA PRO A 295 -5.34 -18.56 7.54
C PRO A 295 -5.96 -18.95 6.18
N ILE A 296 -5.76 -18.09 5.19
CA ILE A 296 -6.07 -18.32 3.78
C ILE A 296 -4.76 -18.55 3.05
N TYR A 297 -4.52 -19.79 2.64
CA TYR A 297 -3.30 -20.19 1.95
C TYR A 297 -3.31 -19.75 0.48
N PRO A 298 -2.14 -19.71 -0.20
CA PRO A 298 -2.10 -19.46 -1.64
C PRO A 298 -3.08 -20.36 -2.42
N ASP A 299 -3.68 -19.80 -3.46
CA ASP A 299 -4.72 -20.40 -4.31
C ASP A 299 -6.02 -20.77 -3.59
N GLN A 300 -6.18 -20.34 -2.34
CA GLN A 300 -7.44 -20.47 -1.63
C GLN A 300 -8.26 -19.19 -1.71
N MET A 301 -9.57 -19.39 -1.77
CA MET A 301 -10.55 -18.32 -1.66
C MET A 301 -11.49 -18.56 -0.48
N CYS A 302 -11.97 -17.48 0.13
CA CYS A 302 -13.05 -17.56 1.09
C CYS A 302 -14.03 -16.40 0.93
N ARG A 303 -15.28 -16.62 1.34
CA ARG A 303 -16.26 -15.56 1.48
C ARG A 303 -15.90 -14.65 2.65
N ILE A 304 -15.98 -13.34 2.45
CA ILE A 304 -15.70 -12.33 3.48
C ILE A 304 -17.01 -11.91 4.15
N PRO A 305 -17.19 -12.14 5.46
CA PRO A 305 -18.35 -11.62 6.17
C PRO A 305 -18.24 -10.10 6.38
N ALA A 306 -19.38 -9.44 6.62
CA ALA A 306 -19.39 -8.04 7.00
C ALA A 306 -18.55 -7.83 8.27
N TYR A 307 -17.75 -6.76 8.30
CA TYR A 307 -16.87 -6.41 9.43
C TYR A 307 -15.76 -7.42 9.69
N ALA A 308 -15.39 -8.23 8.69
CA ALA A 308 -14.24 -9.13 8.81
C ALA A 308 -12.94 -8.36 9.03
N ILE A 309 -12.05 -8.94 9.84
CA ILE A 309 -10.68 -8.48 10.02
C ILE A 309 -9.78 -9.26 9.05
N LEU A 310 -9.12 -8.53 8.16
CA LEU A 310 -8.09 -9.07 7.27
C LEU A 310 -6.71 -8.75 7.87
N ASP A 311 -5.89 -9.78 8.06
CA ASP A 311 -4.54 -9.68 8.61
C ASP A 311 -3.51 -10.12 7.55
N PHE A 312 -2.78 -9.14 7.02
CA PHE A 312 -1.67 -9.35 6.10
C PHE A 312 -0.34 -9.14 6.84
N SER A 313 0.17 -10.21 7.46
CA SER A 313 1.46 -10.18 8.19
C SER A 313 1.55 -9.08 9.26
N GLY A 314 0.47 -8.87 10.02
CA GLY A 314 0.37 -7.85 11.07
C GLY A 314 -0.21 -6.52 10.58
N VAL A 315 -0.44 -6.37 9.27
CA VAL A 315 -1.16 -5.22 8.71
C VAL A 315 -2.66 -5.55 8.71
N LEU A 316 -3.37 -4.90 9.63
CA LEU A 316 -4.78 -5.16 9.89
C LEU A 316 -5.70 -4.21 9.12
N PHE A 317 -6.75 -4.80 8.55
CA PHE A 317 -7.84 -4.09 7.92
C PHE A 317 -9.19 -4.61 8.38
N LEU A 318 -10.15 -3.71 8.53
CA LEU A 318 -11.56 -3.97 8.73
C LEU A 318 -12.30 -3.83 7.40
N PHE A 319 -12.99 -4.88 6.99
CA PHE A 319 -13.83 -4.89 5.79
C PHE A 319 -15.25 -4.41 6.13
N VAL A 320 -15.68 -3.28 5.56
CA VAL A 320 -17.00 -2.68 5.82
C VAL A 320 -17.82 -2.65 4.52
N PRO A 321 -18.79 -3.56 4.32
CA PRO A 321 -19.63 -3.54 3.13
C PRO A 321 -20.68 -2.43 3.18
N ASN A 322 -21.04 -1.89 2.00
CA ASN A 322 -22.17 -0.96 1.88
C ASN A 322 -23.49 -1.75 1.81
N THR A 323 -24.01 -2.13 2.97
CA THR A 323 -25.21 -2.96 3.08
C THR A 323 -26.41 -2.38 2.35
N LYS A 324 -26.59 -1.05 2.37
CA LYS A 324 -27.70 -0.38 1.67
C LYS A 324 -27.66 -0.63 0.16
N LEU A 325 -26.50 -0.39 -0.46
CA LEU A 325 -26.32 -0.59 -1.90
C LEU A 325 -26.45 -2.08 -2.26
N ILE A 326 -25.87 -2.97 -1.46
CA ILE A 326 -25.93 -4.43 -1.69
C ILE A 326 -27.38 -4.94 -1.57
N ASP A 327 -28.14 -4.44 -0.60
CA ASP A 327 -29.56 -4.77 -0.42
C ASP A 327 -30.40 -4.27 -1.62
N GLU A 328 -30.08 -3.11 -2.18
CA GLU A 328 -30.72 -2.60 -3.41
C GLU A 328 -30.38 -3.45 -4.63
N LEU A 329 -29.10 -3.81 -4.80
CA LEU A 329 -28.62 -4.65 -5.90
C LEU A 329 -29.21 -6.07 -5.84
N SER A 330 -29.26 -6.66 -4.64
CA SER A 330 -29.81 -8.01 -4.44
C SER A 330 -31.30 -8.09 -4.78
N ARG A 331 -32.08 -7.04 -4.49
CA ARG A 331 -33.49 -6.95 -4.94
C ARG A 331 -33.58 -6.88 -6.47
N PHE A 332 -32.76 -6.05 -7.09
CA PHE A 332 -32.76 -5.91 -8.55
C PHE A 332 -32.34 -7.19 -9.29
N LEU A 333 -31.39 -7.94 -8.72
CA LEU A 333 -30.89 -9.19 -9.31
C LEU A 333 -31.78 -10.40 -8.96
N GLY A 334 -32.46 -10.39 -7.81
CA GLY A 334 -33.39 -11.44 -7.39
C GLY A 334 -34.77 -11.38 -8.07
N ASP A 335 -35.08 -10.28 -8.76
CA ASP A 335 -36.30 -10.12 -9.58
C ASP A 335 -36.12 -10.58 -11.05
N LYS A 336 -34.98 -11.21 -11.39
CA LYS A 336 -34.74 -11.93 -12.64
C LYS A 336 -34.85 -13.43 -12.43
#